data_AF-A0A962GFS3-F1
#
_entry.id   AF-A0A962GFS3-F1
#
_cell.length_a   1.000
_cell.length_b   1.000
_cell.length_c   1.000
_cell.angle_alpha   90.00
_cell.angle_beta   90.00
_cell.angle_gamma   90.00
#
_symmetry.space_group_name_H-M   'P 1'
#
loop_
_entity.id
_entity.type
_entity.pdbx_description
1 polymer ?
#
loop_
_entity_poly.entity_id
_entity_poly.type
_entity_poly.pdbx_seq_one_letter_code
_entity_poly.pdbx_strand_id
1 'polypeptide(L)'
;MTVGEIILGSALKGTLLSINRTQSTIDEITQRLASGLKVNSAIDQPQNFFTARSLKFTASDQTRLLDGIGQSIRTIQEAITGLEAVERLINQGEALVIESEKALLLGETDPAVVPRIVNVSPPPLSTLITAGAPDAYFRLNETAGAIQDYGTLGPVTANRLGGASAGAAALYSNGAAPSVNFDGINDRILVADAPHINLNATPARTVELVFNADDLTGRQVLYEEGATINGLTIYLDGDRLYVTGEDDQGAQRWADANINSSAIGVQIQTGQTYHAAFVYDMATNSFSGYLDGVLMGSVSTAGAPSFPSHSGNIGIGAAVDGVQFHDGEAGAGFNFDGRISDVAIYNRALSTTELLRHADSLEGTTSTIYENINYNNLLDEIDNLVVDAHYRGINLLLGEDLQTIFNAEQTSTLTTEGQDFSTRGLKLVKRSQFNNLTDVRDILDALRDARAVIRAFAFTLTNDLSIIEIRNTFTRDTINANLAGADDLTVADMNKEGANQLAAQTRLDLGITALSLAGLSQGSILDLVG
;
A
#
# COMPACT_ATOMS: atom_id res chain seq x y z
N MET A 1 30.94 -94.68 60.02
CA MET A 1 31.58 -93.36 60.19
C MET A 1 31.41 -92.61 58.88
N THR A 2 30.31 -91.89 58.72
CA THR A 2 30.05 -91.03 57.55
C THR A 2 29.08 -89.96 58.03
N VAL A 3 29.68 -88.83 58.40
CA VAL A 3 29.13 -87.47 58.50
C VAL A 3 27.65 -87.43 58.85
N GLY A 4 27.36 -87.47 60.15
CA GLY A 4 26.07 -87.02 60.64
C GLY A 4 25.79 -85.67 60.01
N GLU A 5 24.67 -85.58 59.31
CA GLU A 5 24.14 -84.37 58.72
C GLU A 5 24.31 -83.25 59.76
N ILE A 6 25.20 -82.29 59.48
CA ILE A 6 25.31 -81.08 60.31
C ILE A 6 24.05 -80.29 60.00
N ILE A 7 22.95 -80.70 60.64
CA ILE A 7 21.71 -79.95 60.67
C ILE A 7 22.08 -78.66 61.37
N LEU A 8 22.36 -77.61 60.58
CA LEU A 8 22.46 -76.24 61.06
C LEU A 8 21.26 -76.03 61.99
N GLY A 9 21.51 -75.95 63.30
CA GLY A 9 20.44 -75.80 64.28
C GLY A 9 19.55 -74.63 63.87
N SER A 10 18.24 -74.69 64.15
CA SER A 10 17.30 -73.64 63.68
C SER A 10 17.76 -72.21 64.04
N ALA A 11 18.54 -72.08 65.12
CA ALA A 11 19.26 -70.87 65.50
C ALA A 11 20.24 -70.36 64.42
N LEU A 12 21.10 -71.19 63.83
CA LEU A 12 22.06 -70.80 62.78
C LEU A 12 21.37 -70.38 61.47
N LYS A 13 20.31 -71.08 61.06
CA LYS A 13 19.47 -70.66 59.91
C LYS A 13 18.77 -69.33 60.17
N GLY A 14 18.26 -69.12 61.38
CA GLY A 14 17.68 -67.84 61.81
C GLY A 14 18.71 -66.70 61.75
N THR A 15 19.93 -66.94 62.22
CA THR A 15 21.03 -65.97 62.18
C THR A 15 21.46 -65.65 60.75
N LEU A 16 21.61 -66.66 59.87
CA LEU A 16 21.96 -66.46 58.46
C LEU A 16 20.87 -65.70 57.68
N LEU A 17 19.59 -65.99 57.93
CA LEU A 17 18.48 -65.24 57.35
C LEU A 17 18.47 -63.77 57.82
N SER A 18 18.85 -63.53 59.08
CA SER A 18 19.00 -62.17 59.63
C SER A 18 20.16 -61.40 59.00
N ILE A 19 21.31 -62.06 58.80
CA ILE A 19 22.48 -61.47 58.12
C ILE A 19 22.15 -61.15 56.67
N ASN A 20 21.49 -62.07 55.94
CA ASN A 20 21.11 -61.85 54.54
C ASN A 20 20.12 -60.66 54.41
N ARG A 21 19.12 -60.57 55.29
CA ARG A 21 18.23 -59.40 55.37
C ARG A 21 18.98 -58.11 55.67
N THR A 22 19.95 -58.15 56.58
CA THR A 22 20.78 -56.99 56.93
C THR A 22 21.65 -56.55 55.76
N GLN A 23 22.23 -57.48 55.00
CA GLN A 23 23.00 -57.18 53.80
C GLN A 23 22.13 -56.53 52.72
N SER A 24 20.93 -57.07 52.46
CA SER A 24 19.97 -56.45 51.54
C SER A 24 19.57 -55.04 51.98
N THR A 25 19.43 -54.79 53.28
CA THR A 25 19.16 -53.44 53.81
C THR A 25 20.37 -52.50 53.63
N ILE A 26 21.59 -52.99 53.82
CA ILE A 26 22.82 -52.20 53.57
C ILE A 26 22.92 -51.83 52.09
N ASP A 27 22.64 -52.76 51.18
CA ASP A 27 22.68 -52.53 49.75
C ASP A 27 21.65 -51.46 49.34
N GLU A 28 20.42 -51.52 49.89
CA GLU A 28 19.38 -50.52 49.66
C GLU A 28 19.76 -49.13 50.20
N ILE A 29 20.27 -49.05 51.43
CA ILE A 29 20.74 -47.77 52.02
C ILE A 29 21.90 -47.20 51.20
N THR A 30 22.83 -48.04 50.75
CA THR A 30 23.97 -47.62 49.92
C THR A 30 23.48 -47.09 48.57
N GLN A 31 22.48 -47.73 47.97
CA GLN A 31 21.86 -47.24 46.73
C GLN A 31 21.17 -45.88 46.93
N ARG A 32 20.45 -45.69 48.04
CA ARG A 32 19.82 -44.40 48.39
C ARG A 32 20.83 -43.30 48.66
N LEU A 33 21.93 -43.62 49.36
CA LEU A 33 23.03 -42.67 49.62
C LEU A 33 23.77 -42.30 48.33
N ALA A 34 23.94 -43.26 47.41
CA ALA A 34 24.59 -43.02 46.13
C ALA A 34 23.73 -42.20 45.16
N SER A 35 22.41 -42.45 45.13
CA SER A 35 21.48 -41.71 44.27
C SER A 35 21.00 -40.38 44.88
N GLY A 36 21.07 -40.24 46.21
CA GLY A 36 20.40 -39.17 46.96
C GLY A 36 18.87 -39.31 47.02
N LEU A 37 18.32 -40.41 46.49
CA LEU A 37 16.88 -40.62 46.35
C LEU A 37 16.41 -41.80 47.18
N LYS A 38 15.32 -41.60 47.93
CA LYS A 38 14.57 -42.67 48.60
C LYS A 38 13.66 -43.43 47.63
N VAL A 39 13.27 -42.79 46.52
CA VAL A 39 12.53 -43.42 45.40
C VAL A 39 13.30 -43.13 44.11
N ASN A 40 14.10 -44.10 43.69
CA ASN A 40 14.95 -44.02 42.51
C ASN A 40 14.32 -44.75 41.29
N SER A 41 13.49 -45.76 41.53
CA SER A 41 12.81 -46.54 40.49
C SER A 41 11.32 -46.74 40.79
N ALA A 42 10.57 -47.18 39.77
CA ALA A 42 9.17 -47.56 39.94
C ALA A 42 8.98 -48.77 40.87
N ILE A 43 10.04 -49.56 41.10
CA ILE A 43 10.00 -50.73 42.01
C ILE A 43 10.01 -50.26 43.47
N ASP A 44 10.71 -49.16 43.78
CA ASP A 44 10.89 -48.68 45.15
C ASP A 44 9.56 -48.18 45.72
N GLN A 45 8.87 -47.32 44.97
CA GLN A 45 7.52 -46.86 45.29
C GLN A 45 6.80 -46.31 44.04
N PRO A 46 5.95 -47.13 43.36
CA PRO A 46 5.38 -46.76 42.06
C PRO A 46 4.64 -45.42 42.07
N GLN A 47 3.79 -45.20 43.08
CA GLN A 47 2.95 -43.99 43.17
C GLN A 47 3.79 -42.71 43.27
N ASN A 48 4.78 -42.69 44.16
CA ASN A 48 5.66 -41.54 44.35
C ASN A 48 6.54 -41.32 43.10
N PHE A 49 7.10 -42.39 42.53
CA PHE A 49 7.94 -42.31 41.33
C PHE A 49 7.19 -41.69 40.14
N PHE A 50 6.00 -42.21 39.82
CA PHE A 50 5.22 -41.71 38.68
C PHE A 50 4.64 -40.32 38.92
N THR A 51 4.25 -39.99 40.15
CA THR A 51 3.76 -38.64 40.49
C THR A 51 4.88 -37.61 40.38
N ALA A 52 6.05 -37.87 40.95
CA ALA A 52 7.22 -36.98 40.86
C ALA A 52 7.67 -36.79 39.40
N ARG A 53 7.65 -37.86 38.60
CA ARG A 53 7.97 -37.78 37.18
C ARG A 53 6.96 -36.92 36.41
N SER A 54 5.66 -37.07 36.69
CA SER A 54 4.60 -36.24 36.10
C SER A 54 4.80 -34.76 36.43
N LEU A 55 5.04 -34.43 37.71
CA LEU A 55 5.32 -33.05 38.14
C LEU A 55 6.55 -32.45 37.43
N LYS A 56 7.64 -33.24 37.28
CA LYS A 56 8.84 -32.80 36.55
C LYS A 56 8.57 -32.57 35.06
N PHE A 57 7.70 -33.37 34.43
CA PHE A 57 7.28 -33.12 33.05
C PHE A 57 6.46 -31.84 32.92
N THR A 58 5.46 -31.65 33.80
CA THR A 58 4.67 -30.42 33.82
C THR A 58 5.56 -29.18 34.03
N ALA A 59 6.54 -29.24 34.93
CA ALA A 59 7.49 -28.16 35.16
C ALA A 59 8.35 -27.85 33.92
N SER A 60 8.78 -28.89 33.19
CA SER A 60 9.52 -28.72 31.93
C SER A 60 8.68 -28.07 30.84
N ASP A 61 7.41 -28.47 30.71
CA ASP A 61 6.47 -27.88 29.74
C ASP A 61 6.19 -26.41 30.06
N GLN A 62 5.99 -26.09 31.34
CA GLN A 62 5.82 -24.72 31.83
C GLN A 62 7.08 -23.86 31.64
N THR A 63 8.28 -24.45 31.66
CA THR A 63 9.53 -23.71 31.39
C THR A 63 9.57 -23.21 29.93
N ARG A 64 9.16 -24.04 28.96
CA ARG A 64 9.05 -23.60 27.56
C ARG A 64 8.03 -22.49 27.37
N LEU A 65 6.92 -22.58 28.11
CA LEU A 65 5.91 -21.53 28.15
C LEU A 65 6.46 -20.22 28.74
N LEU A 66 7.23 -20.29 29.82
CA LEU A 66 7.86 -19.14 30.47
C LEU A 66 8.77 -18.38 29.49
N ASP A 67 9.52 -19.09 28.63
CA ASP A 67 10.34 -18.47 27.59
C ASP A 67 9.49 -17.71 26.56
N GLY A 68 8.32 -18.24 26.20
CA GLY A 68 7.36 -17.58 25.31
C GLY A 68 6.75 -16.33 25.95
N ILE A 69 6.29 -16.44 27.20
CA ILE A 69 5.79 -15.29 27.98
C ILE A 69 6.87 -14.21 28.09
N GLY A 70 8.13 -14.58 28.36
CA GLY A 70 9.24 -13.64 28.42
C GLY A 70 9.56 -12.96 27.08
N GLN A 71 9.23 -13.59 25.94
CA GLN A 71 9.30 -12.93 24.63
C GLN A 71 8.19 -11.91 24.46
N SER A 72 6.95 -12.24 24.84
CA SER A 72 5.83 -11.30 24.81
C SER A 72 6.08 -10.06 25.66
N ILE A 73 6.65 -10.22 26.87
CA ILE A 73 7.06 -9.12 27.74
C ILE A 73 8.01 -8.17 26.99
N ARG A 74 9.03 -8.70 26.33
CA ARG A 74 9.99 -7.88 25.56
C ARG A 74 9.34 -7.21 24.37
N THR A 75 8.49 -7.89 23.61
CA THR A 75 7.75 -7.27 22.49
C THR A 75 6.96 -6.05 22.94
N ILE A 76 6.25 -6.16 24.07
CA ILE A 76 5.45 -5.05 24.60
C ILE A 76 6.37 -3.93 25.12
N GLN A 77 7.48 -4.25 25.78
CA GLN A 77 8.45 -3.24 26.26
C GLN A 77 9.11 -2.46 25.11
N GLU A 78 9.47 -3.13 24.01
CA GLU A 78 10.00 -2.47 22.81
C GLU A 78 8.94 -1.57 22.16
N ALA A 79 7.68 -2.03 22.09
CA ALA A 79 6.58 -1.21 21.59
C ALA A 79 6.35 0.03 22.48
N ILE A 80 6.40 -0.09 23.81
CA ILE A 80 6.32 1.05 24.73
C ILE A 80 7.47 2.03 24.47
N THR A 81 8.70 1.54 24.31
CA THR A 81 9.88 2.37 24.03
C THR A 81 9.75 3.12 22.70
N GLY A 82 9.29 2.43 21.65
CA GLY A 82 9.01 3.04 20.35
C GLY A 82 7.93 4.11 20.45
N LEU A 83 6.85 3.83 21.19
CA LEU A 83 5.73 4.75 21.41
C LEU A 83 6.15 6.02 22.15
N GLU A 84 6.99 5.91 23.18
CA GLU A 84 7.57 7.06 23.88
C GLU A 84 8.44 7.92 22.95
N ALA A 85 9.19 7.29 22.05
CA ALA A 85 9.97 8.00 21.05
C ALA A 85 9.09 8.72 20.02
N VAL A 86 7.97 8.11 19.59
CA VAL A 86 6.97 8.78 18.74
C VAL A 86 6.34 9.97 19.48
N GLU A 87 5.97 9.83 20.77
CA GLU A 87 5.43 10.95 21.56
C GLU A 87 6.41 12.13 21.63
N ARG A 88 7.71 11.86 21.79
CA ARG A 88 8.74 12.92 21.78
C ARG A 88 8.79 13.66 20.44
N LEU A 89 8.71 12.96 19.31
CA LEU A 89 8.65 13.59 17.99
C LEU A 89 7.38 14.43 17.84
N ILE A 90 6.21 13.91 18.22
CA ILE A 90 4.96 14.70 18.15
C ILE A 90 5.04 15.98 18.99
N ASN A 91 5.61 15.92 20.19
CA ASN A 91 5.81 17.12 21.02
C ASN A 91 6.78 18.13 20.38
N GLN A 92 7.83 17.66 19.69
CA GLN A 92 8.70 18.53 18.90
C GLN A 92 7.96 19.16 17.71
N GLY A 93 7.11 18.38 17.02
CA GLY A 93 6.25 18.87 15.94
C GLY A 93 5.29 19.96 16.41
N GLU A 94 4.66 19.78 17.58
CA GLU A 94 3.77 20.78 18.18
C GLU A 94 4.52 22.10 18.43
N ALA A 95 5.75 22.03 18.94
CA ALA A 95 6.57 23.22 19.17
C ALA A 95 6.90 23.97 17.86
N LEU A 96 7.22 23.25 16.78
CA LEU A 96 7.48 23.85 15.47
C LEU A 96 6.24 24.56 14.91
N VAL A 97 5.07 23.90 15.00
CA VAL A 97 3.81 24.43 14.48
C VAL A 97 3.34 25.65 15.30
N ILE A 98 3.58 25.66 16.62
CA ILE A 98 3.32 26.83 17.47
C ILE A 98 4.17 28.03 17.06
N GLU A 99 5.43 27.83 16.67
CA GLU A 99 6.26 28.95 16.18
C GLU A 99 5.72 29.48 14.85
N SER A 100 5.26 28.61 13.95
CA SER A 100 4.56 29.02 12.73
C SER A 100 3.27 29.79 13.03
N GLU A 101 2.45 29.35 13.99
CA GLU A 101 1.22 30.04 14.39
C GLU A 101 1.53 31.45 14.92
N LYS A 102 2.54 31.56 15.79
CA LYS A 102 2.96 32.82 16.39
C LYS A 102 3.47 33.80 15.33
N ALA A 103 4.28 33.35 14.39
CA ALA A 103 4.75 34.19 13.29
C ALA A 103 3.57 34.77 12.50
N LEU A 104 2.58 33.94 12.14
CA LEU A 104 1.38 34.38 11.43
C LEU A 104 0.55 35.39 12.22
N LEU A 105 0.41 35.20 13.54
CA LEU A 105 -0.30 36.16 14.40
C LEU A 105 0.40 37.53 14.49
N LEU A 106 1.72 37.56 14.28
CA LEU A 106 2.50 38.80 14.19
C LEU A 106 2.54 39.41 12.78
N GLY A 107 1.94 38.74 11.80
CA GLY A 107 2.03 39.13 10.39
C GLY A 107 3.40 38.85 9.77
N GLU A 108 4.18 37.96 10.38
CA GLU A 108 5.49 37.51 9.93
C GLU A 108 5.40 36.12 9.29
N THR A 109 6.48 35.68 8.64
CA THR A 109 6.62 34.30 8.14
C THR A 109 7.66 33.58 8.99
N ASP A 110 7.32 32.37 9.44
CA ASP A 110 8.27 31.51 10.14
C ASP A 110 9.47 31.19 9.21
N PRO A 111 10.73 31.39 9.66
CA PRO A 111 11.91 31.09 8.86
C PRO A 111 12.02 29.65 8.35
N ALA A 112 11.37 28.69 9.01
CA ALA A 112 11.32 27.29 8.58
C ALA A 112 10.31 27.04 7.45
N VAL A 113 9.44 28.01 7.15
CA VAL A 113 8.42 27.94 6.10
C VAL A 113 9.00 28.44 4.79
N VAL A 114 9.10 27.54 3.81
CA VAL A 114 9.64 27.87 2.48
C VAL A 114 8.55 27.78 1.41
N PRO A 115 8.50 28.74 0.47
CA PRO A 115 7.65 28.62 -0.70
C PRO A 115 8.24 27.61 -1.69
N ARG A 116 7.42 26.68 -2.18
CA ARG A 116 7.76 25.75 -3.27
C ARG A 116 6.71 25.89 -4.37
N ILE A 117 7.17 26.01 -5.61
CA ILE A 117 6.29 25.96 -6.78
C ILE A 117 6.03 24.49 -7.11
N VAL A 118 4.77 24.09 -7.19
CA VAL A 118 4.35 22.75 -7.59
C VAL A 118 3.51 22.80 -8.86
N ASN A 119 3.70 21.81 -9.72
CA ASN A 119 2.90 21.63 -10.91
C ASN A 119 1.52 21.07 -10.52
N VAL A 120 0.46 21.82 -10.82
CA VAL A 120 -0.95 21.44 -10.60
C VAL A 120 -1.71 21.41 -11.93
N SER A 121 -0.99 21.31 -13.05
CA SER A 121 -1.58 21.24 -14.37
C SER A 121 -2.51 20.02 -14.48
N PRO A 122 -3.62 20.14 -15.22
CA PRO A 122 -4.40 18.97 -15.62
C PRO A 122 -3.53 18.00 -16.45
N PRO A 123 -3.97 16.74 -16.66
CA PRO A 123 -3.31 15.85 -17.61
C PRO A 123 -3.18 16.53 -18.98
N PRO A 124 -2.04 16.39 -19.71
CA PRO A 124 -1.87 17.00 -21.02
C PRO A 124 -2.95 16.59 -22.01
N LEU A 125 -3.29 17.47 -22.97
CA LEU A 125 -4.33 17.23 -23.97
C LEU A 125 -4.18 15.86 -24.66
N SER A 126 -2.96 15.51 -25.07
CA SER A 126 -2.71 14.23 -25.74
C SER A 126 -3.03 13.01 -24.89
N THR A 127 -2.94 13.12 -23.56
CA THR A 127 -3.35 12.08 -22.63
C THR A 127 -4.88 12.00 -22.54
N LEU A 128 -5.56 13.14 -22.51
CA LEU A 128 -7.02 13.20 -22.48
C LEU A 128 -7.64 12.67 -23.78
N ILE A 129 -7.14 13.12 -24.93
CA ILE A 129 -7.55 12.62 -26.25
C ILE A 129 -7.35 11.10 -26.32
N THR A 130 -6.15 10.59 -26.00
CA THR A 130 -5.88 9.15 -26.06
C THR A 130 -6.82 8.35 -25.13
N ALA A 131 -7.12 8.86 -23.93
CA ALA A 131 -8.08 8.25 -23.01
C ALA A 131 -9.53 8.27 -23.55
N GLY A 132 -9.86 9.26 -24.37
CA GLY A 132 -11.12 9.36 -25.09
C GLY A 132 -11.27 8.39 -26.26
N ALA A 133 -10.25 7.57 -26.56
CA ALA A 133 -10.23 6.55 -27.60
C ALA A 133 -10.70 7.07 -28.98
N PRO A 134 -9.96 8.03 -29.59
CA PRO A 134 -10.28 8.55 -30.92
C PRO A 134 -10.19 7.45 -31.97
N ASP A 135 -10.98 7.60 -33.03
CA ASP A 135 -10.93 6.73 -34.20
C ASP A 135 -9.65 6.99 -35.00
N ALA A 136 -9.31 8.28 -35.20
CA ALA A 136 -8.04 8.74 -35.74
C ALA A 136 -7.50 9.92 -34.93
N TYR A 137 -6.18 9.98 -34.70
CA TYR A 137 -5.57 11.06 -33.94
C TYR A 137 -4.18 11.42 -34.44
N PHE A 138 -4.05 12.62 -34.98
CA PHE A 138 -2.81 13.17 -35.49
C PHE A 138 -2.28 14.21 -34.51
N ARG A 139 -1.24 13.86 -33.76
CA ARG A 139 -0.59 14.79 -32.82
C ARG A 139 0.10 15.95 -33.52
N LEU A 140 0.58 15.71 -34.75
CA LEU A 140 1.34 16.66 -35.56
C LEU A 140 2.64 17.15 -34.89
N ASN A 141 3.23 16.28 -34.06
CA ASN A 141 4.41 16.59 -33.27
C ASN A 141 5.70 15.97 -33.83
N GLU A 142 5.63 15.35 -35.00
CA GLU A 142 6.77 14.77 -35.68
C GLU A 142 7.70 15.86 -36.22
N THR A 143 9.00 15.75 -35.92
CA THR A 143 10.04 16.67 -36.41
C THR A 143 10.53 16.33 -37.82
N ALA A 144 10.23 15.13 -38.32
CA ALA A 144 10.51 14.65 -39.67
C ALA A 144 9.65 13.42 -39.99
N GLY A 145 9.64 12.95 -41.25
CA GLY A 145 8.97 11.71 -41.65
C GLY A 145 7.46 11.85 -41.92
N ALA A 146 6.75 10.72 -41.92
CA ALA A 146 5.30 10.69 -42.10
C ALA A 146 4.58 11.05 -40.80
N ILE A 147 3.38 11.63 -40.92
CA ILE A 147 2.51 11.87 -39.75
C ILE A 147 1.98 10.52 -39.26
N GLN A 148 1.98 10.32 -37.94
CA GLN A 148 1.45 9.11 -37.33
C GLN A 148 0.00 9.29 -36.87
N ASP A 149 -0.78 8.23 -37.05
CA ASP A 149 -2.11 8.08 -36.48
C ASP A 149 -2.04 7.32 -35.15
N TYR A 150 -2.38 8.01 -34.07
CA TYR A 150 -2.44 7.50 -32.70
C TYR A 150 -3.87 7.07 -32.30
N GLY A 151 -4.80 7.03 -33.26
CA GLY A 151 -6.15 6.53 -33.09
C GLY A 151 -6.20 5.04 -32.79
N THR A 152 -7.35 4.59 -32.29
CA THR A 152 -7.55 3.21 -31.86
C THR A 152 -7.86 2.24 -33.01
N LEU A 153 -8.25 2.75 -34.18
CA LEU A 153 -8.72 1.96 -35.32
C LEU A 153 -7.78 2.01 -36.54
N GLY A 154 -6.59 2.60 -36.38
CA GLY A 154 -5.70 3.02 -37.47
C GLY A 154 -5.12 1.92 -38.37
N PRO A 155 -4.01 2.20 -39.10
CA PRO A 155 -3.49 3.53 -39.36
C PRO A 155 -4.16 4.17 -40.57
N VAL A 156 -4.52 5.44 -40.45
CA VAL A 156 -4.85 6.29 -41.61
C VAL A 156 -3.61 7.02 -42.10
N THR A 157 -3.40 7.02 -43.41
CA THR A 157 -2.24 7.72 -44.01
C THR A 157 -2.48 9.22 -44.03
N ALA A 158 -1.56 10.01 -43.47
CA ALA A 158 -1.58 11.46 -43.50
C ALA A 158 -0.24 12.03 -44.01
N ASN A 159 -0.29 12.92 -45.01
CA ASN A 159 0.90 13.47 -45.66
C ASN A 159 0.93 15.00 -45.67
N ARG A 160 2.06 15.58 -45.26
CA ARG A 160 2.37 17.00 -45.43
C ARG A 160 2.68 17.30 -46.90
N LEU A 161 2.04 18.31 -47.48
CA LEU A 161 2.18 18.77 -48.86
C LEU A 161 2.31 20.30 -48.89
N GLY A 162 2.71 20.84 -50.05
CA GLY A 162 2.85 22.30 -50.25
C GLY A 162 4.16 22.89 -49.72
N GLY A 163 4.67 22.35 -48.62
CA GLY A 163 5.74 23.01 -47.85
C GLY A 163 5.51 22.91 -46.33
N ALA A 164 4.33 22.45 -45.92
CA ALA A 164 3.90 22.32 -44.53
C ALA A 164 5.01 21.75 -43.65
N SER A 165 5.49 22.57 -42.72
CA SER A 165 6.78 22.32 -42.07
C SER A 165 6.61 21.64 -40.71
N ALA A 166 7.42 20.60 -40.52
CA ALA A 166 7.49 19.79 -39.31
C ALA A 166 8.22 20.52 -38.18
N GLY A 167 7.92 20.17 -36.93
CA GLY A 167 8.76 20.58 -35.80
C GLY A 167 8.65 22.06 -35.44
N ALA A 168 7.54 22.72 -35.80
CA ALA A 168 7.27 24.10 -35.42
C ALA A 168 7.08 24.21 -33.89
N ALA A 169 7.19 25.43 -33.35
CA ALA A 169 7.08 25.66 -31.92
C ALA A 169 5.71 25.19 -31.37
N ALA A 170 5.72 24.68 -30.14
CA ALA A 170 4.52 24.21 -29.45
C ALA A 170 3.44 25.32 -29.38
N LEU A 171 2.18 24.91 -29.49
CA LEU A 171 1.04 25.82 -29.40
C LEU A 171 0.66 26.12 -27.94
N TYR A 172 0.99 25.22 -27.01
CA TYR A 172 0.58 25.32 -25.61
C TYR A 172 1.65 24.72 -24.68
N SER A 173 1.54 25.01 -23.39
CA SER A 173 2.63 24.75 -22.43
C SER A 173 2.51 23.41 -21.69
N ASN A 174 1.31 22.92 -21.42
CA ASN A 174 1.12 21.67 -20.68
C ASN A 174 1.33 20.45 -21.57
N GLY A 175 2.45 19.75 -21.37
CA GLY A 175 2.85 18.65 -22.27
C GLY A 175 3.27 19.16 -23.65
N ALA A 176 3.88 20.36 -23.69
CA ALA A 176 4.37 21.02 -24.90
C ALA A 176 5.10 20.05 -25.83
N ALA A 177 4.61 19.98 -27.06
CA ALA A 177 5.18 19.19 -28.14
C ALA A 177 5.21 20.05 -29.42
N PRO A 178 6.08 19.73 -30.40
CA PRO A 178 6.10 20.45 -31.66
C PRO A 178 4.74 20.43 -32.38
N SER A 179 4.55 21.37 -33.30
CA SER A 179 3.37 21.48 -34.16
C SER A 179 3.76 21.47 -35.64
N VAL A 180 2.78 21.60 -36.54
CA VAL A 180 3.02 21.82 -37.98
C VAL A 180 2.68 23.26 -38.34
N ASN A 181 3.57 23.91 -39.09
CA ASN A 181 3.37 25.26 -39.64
C ASN A 181 2.86 25.20 -41.07
N PHE A 182 1.95 26.12 -41.40
CA PHE A 182 1.35 26.36 -42.70
C PHE A 182 1.61 27.82 -43.08
N ASP A 183 2.00 28.07 -44.32
CA ASP A 183 2.47 29.39 -44.81
C ASP A 183 1.40 30.27 -45.49
N GLY A 184 0.13 29.84 -45.50
CA GLY A 184 -0.96 30.54 -46.17
C GLY A 184 -0.97 30.44 -47.71
N ILE A 185 -0.01 29.75 -48.35
CA ILE A 185 0.13 29.74 -49.81
C ILE A 185 -0.38 28.46 -50.44
N ASN A 186 0.09 27.30 -49.98
CA ASN A 186 -0.31 25.99 -50.55
C ASN A 186 -0.12 24.81 -49.58
N ASP A 187 0.30 25.10 -48.35
CA ASP A 187 0.57 24.13 -47.30
C ASP A 187 -0.70 23.43 -46.86
N ARG A 188 -0.62 22.10 -46.77
CA ARG A 188 -1.74 21.28 -46.29
C ARG A 188 -1.26 19.91 -45.81
N ILE A 189 -2.07 19.30 -44.97
CA ILE A 189 -1.98 17.87 -44.67
C ILE A 189 -3.16 17.19 -45.34
N LEU A 190 -2.87 16.14 -46.11
CA LEU A 190 -3.87 15.33 -46.78
C LEU A 190 -4.00 13.99 -46.06
N VAL A 191 -5.16 13.76 -45.45
CA VAL A 191 -5.50 12.51 -44.75
C VAL A 191 -6.32 11.64 -45.70
N ALA A 192 -5.86 10.41 -45.92
CA ALA A 192 -6.48 9.49 -46.86
C ALA A 192 -7.85 8.98 -46.38
N ASP A 193 -8.72 8.66 -47.34
CA ASP A 193 -10.00 8.00 -47.07
C ASP A 193 -9.85 6.76 -46.19
N ALA A 194 -10.75 6.62 -45.20
CA ALA A 194 -10.76 5.48 -44.28
C ALA A 194 -12.19 5.08 -43.87
N PRO A 195 -12.47 3.77 -43.66
CA PRO A 195 -13.78 3.30 -43.18
C PRO A 195 -14.26 3.92 -41.87
N HIS A 196 -13.36 4.27 -40.96
CA HIS A 196 -13.71 4.88 -39.67
C HIS A 196 -13.59 6.41 -39.69
N ILE A 197 -13.26 7.02 -40.83
CA ILE A 197 -13.35 8.47 -41.03
C ILE A 197 -14.55 8.74 -41.96
N ASN A 198 -14.41 8.62 -43.27
CA ASN A 198 -15.41 9.12 -44.22
C ASN A 198 -16.15 8.06 -45.05
N LEU A 199 -15.58 6.85 -45.22
CA LEU A 199 -16.16 5.87 -46.15
C LEU A 199 -17.40 5.12 -45.60
N ASN A 200 -17.68 5.23 -44.30
CA ASN A 200 -18.91 4.72 -43.69
C ASN A 200 -19.72 5.86 -43.06
N ALA A 201 -21.04 5.73 -43.08
CA ALA A 201 -21.91 6.62 -42.33
C ALA A 201 -21.72 6.43 -40.82
N THR A 202 -21.85 7.51 -40.05
CA THR A 202 -21.67 7.49 -38.59
C THR A 202 -22.84 8.14 -37.85
N PRO A 203 -23.32 7.58 -36.73
CA PRO A 203 -24.37 8.22 -35.91
C PRO A 203 -23.88 9.44 -35.14
N ALA A 204 -22.56 9.62 -35.00
CA ALA A 204 -21.97 10.78 -34.32
C ALA A 204 -20.57 11.07 -34.88
N ARG A 205 -20.19 12.33 -34.92
CA ARG A 205 -18.86 12.79 -35.33
C ARG A 205 -18.39 13.89 -34.40
N THR A 206 -17.18 13.78 -33.86
CA THR A 206 -16.47 14.91 -33.28
C THR A 206 -15.13 15.07 -33.97
N VAL A 207 -14.82 16.29 -34.36
CA VAL A 207 -13.46 16.68 -34.74
C VAL A 207 -13.03 17.80 -33.81
N GLU A 208 -11.85 17.67 -33.24
CA GLU A 208 -11.20 18.70 -32.44
C GLU A 208 -9.78 18.94 -32.95
N LEU A 209 -9.29 20.17 -32.80
CA LEU A 209 -7.93 20.56 -33.12
C LEU A 209 -7.48 21.76 -32.27
N VAL A 210 -6.17 21.95 -32.18
CA VAL A 210 -5.57 23.16 -31.59
C VAL A 210 -4.90 23.95 -32.69
N PHE A 211 -5.14 25.27 -32.73
CA PHE A 211 -4.55 26.13 -33.76
C PHE A 211 -4.10 27.47 -33.21
N ASN A 212 -3.27 28.13 -34.02
CA ASN A 212 -2.77 29.49 -33.80
C ASN A 212 -2.61 30.13 -35.18
N ALA A 213 -3.32 31.22 -35.45
CA ALA A 213 -3.23 31.91 -36.73
C ALA A 213 -2.11 32.95 -36.71
N ASP A 214 -1.26 33.00 -37.73
CA ASP A 214 -0.24 34.03 -37.90
C ASP A 214 -0.77 35.21 -38.74
N ASP A 215 -1.71 34.94 -39.65
CA ASP A 215 -2.48 35.93 -40.41
C ASP A 215 -3.98 35.62 -40.36
N LEU A 216 -4.80 36.67 -40.33
CA LEU A 216 -6.26 36.58 -40.35
C LEU A 216 -6.84 37.23 -41.61
N THR A 217 -6.01 37.48 -42.63
CA THR A 217 -6.48 38.11 -43.87
C THR A 217 -7.16 37.08 -44.75
N GLY A 218 -8.42 37.35 -45.08
CA GLY A 218 -9.21 36.49 -45.94
C GLY A 218 -9.71 35.23 -45.24
N ARG A 219 -10.12 34.25 -46.05
CA ARG A 219 -10.72 33.00 -45.60
C ARG A 219 -9.71 31.88 -45.66
N GLN A 220 -9.62 31.09 -44.59
CA GLN A 220 -8.58 30.08 -44.38
C GLN A 220 -9.18 28.83 -43.73
N VAL A 221 -8.94 27.64 -44.27
CA VAL A 221 -9.52 26.38 -43.76
C VAL A 221 -8.57 25.67 -42.80
N LEU A 222 -9.08 25.32 -41.62
CA LEU A 222 -8.34 24.55 -40.61
C LEU A 222 -8.55 23.05 -40.80
N TYR A 223 -9.80 22.63 -41.05
CA TYR A 223 -10.22 21.25 -41.28
C TYR A 223 -11.37 21.20 -42.26
N GLU A 224 -11.37 20.25 -43.19
CA GLU A 224 -12.51 19.93 -44.05
C GLU A 224 -12.61 18.44 -44.39
N GLU A 225 -13.85 17.94 -44.45
CA GLU A 225 -14.18 16.63 -45.01
C GLU A 225 -15.49 16.71 -45.84
N GLY A 226 -15.59 15.90 -46.90
CA GLY A 226 -16.85 15.64 -47.62
C GLY A 226 -17.37 16.70 -48.58
N ALA A 227 -16.51 17.65 -48.90
CA ALA A 227 -16.69 18.68 -49.91
C ALA A 227 -17.99 19.51 -49.74
N THR A 228 -18.64 19.92 -50.84
CA THR A 228 -19.91 20.69 -50.82
C THR A 228 -21.16 19.82 -50.64
N ILE A 229 -20.99 18.50 -50.52
CA ILE A 229 -22.12 17.56 -50.53
C ILE A 229 -22.41 17.07 -49.11
N ASN A 230 -21.47 16.38 -48.49
CA ASN A 230 -21.61 15.91 -47.11
C ASN A 230 -20.47 16.55 -46.32
N GLY A 231 -20.48 17.88 -46.30
CA GLY A 231 -19.36 18.70 -45.86
C GLY A 231 -19.36 18.94 -44.36
N LEU A 232 -18.23 18.76 -43.68
CA LEU A 232 -18.00 19.29 -42.32
C LEU A 232 -16.72 20.09 -42.33
N THR A 233 -16.75 21.33 -41.82
CA THR A 233 -15.61 22.24 -41.97
C THR A 233 -15.41 23.12 -40.74
N ILE A 234 -14.15 23.33 -40.38
CA ILE A 234 -13.69 24.36 -39.43
C ILE A 234 -12.80 25.34 -40.21
N TYR A 235 -13.12 26.63 -40.18
CA TYR A 235 -12.37 27.65 -40.92
C TYR A 235 -12.42 29.02 -40.26
N LEU A 236 -11.51 29.90 -40.68
CA LEU A 236 -11.47 31.31 -40.32
C LEU A 236 -11.97 32.16 -41.50
N ASP A 237 -12.74 33.20 -41.19
CA ASP A 237 -13.02 34.29 -42.13
C ASP A 237 -12.84 35.61 -41.38
N GLY A 238 -11.66 36.23 -41.58
CA GLY A 238 -11.23 37.34 -40.74
C GLY A 238 -10.95 36.90 -39.30
N ASP A 239 -11.49 37.64 -38.34
CA ASP A 239 -11.30 37.44 -36.90
C ASP A 239 -12.31 36.47 -36.27
N ARG A 240 -12.98 35.65 -37.08
CA ARG A 240 -14.04 34.75 -36.64
C ARG A 240 -13.75 33.31 -37.02
N LEU A 241 -13.91 32.42 -36.05
CA LEU A 241 -13.98 30.99 -36.29
C LEU A 241 -15.39 30.62 -36.72
N TYR A 242 -15.48 29.81 -37.77
CA TYR A 242 -16.70 29.22 -38.27
C TYR A 242 -16.60 27.70 -38.23
N VAL A 243 -17.74 27.08 -37.95
CA VAL A 243 -18.00 25.67 -38.19
C VAL A 243 -19.21 25.56 -39.09
N THR A 244 -19.08 24.85 -40.21
CA THR A 244 -20.18 24.56 -41.13
C THR A 244 -20.41 23.07 -41.29
N GLY A 245 -21.65 22.70 -41.58
CA GLY A 245 -22.06 21.33 -41.84
C GLY A 245 -23.16 21.26 -42.88
N GLU A 246 -23.02 20.36 -43.86
CA GLU A 246 -23.94 20.14 -44.97
C GLU A 246 -24.21 18.63 -45.13
N ASP A 247 -25.46 18.31 -45.50
CA ASP A 247 -25.88 16.96 -45.86
C ASP A 247 -26.84 17.03 -47.06
N ASP A 248 -26.25 17.07 -48.26
CA ASP A 248 -26.93 17.14 -49.54
C ASP A 248 -27.35 15.74 -50.07
N GLN A 249 -26.97 14.65 -49.39
CA GLN A 249 -27.29 13.26 -49.79
C GLN A 249 -28.05 12.41 -48.75
N GLY A 250 -28.33 12.93 -47.58
CA GLY A 250 -29.02 12.23 -46.49
C GLY A 250 -30.51 12.02 -46.74
N ALA A 251 -31.06 10.95 -46.16
CA ALA A 251 -32.50 10.65 -46.24
C ALA A 251 -33.38 11.72 -45.57
N GLN A 252 -32.81 12.47 -44.62
CA GLN A 252 -33.40 13.64 -43.99
C GLN A 252 -32.36 14.76 -43.97
N ARG A 253 -32.35 15.58 -45.02
CA ARG A 253 -31.47 16.74 -45.13
C ARG A 253 -31.74 17.72 -43.99
N TRP A 254 -30.68 18.20 -43.36
CA TRP A 254 -30.74 19.28 -42.38
C TRP A 254 -30.31 20.60 -43.04
N ALA A 255 -30.77 21.71 -42.49
CA ALA A 255 -30.39 23.02 -43.01
C ALA A 255 -28.90 23.25 -42.77
N ASP A 256 -28.23 23.90 -43.72
CA ASP A 256 -26.82 24.25 -43.66
C ASP A 256 -26.49 24.83 -42.27
N ALA A 257 -25.63 24.15 -41.53
CA ALA A 257 -25.19 24.67 -40.26
C ALA A 257 -24.15 25.76 -40.48
N ASN A 258 -24.34 26.87 -39.79
CA ASN A 258 -23.44 28.01 -39.82
C ASN A 258 -23.32 28.54 -38.39
N ILE A 259 -22.27 28.10 -37.70
CA ILE A 259 -22.01 28.43 -36.31
C ILE A 259 -20.68 29.19 -36.26
N ASN A 260 -20.61 30.27 -35.48
CA ASN A 260 -19.39 31.07 -35.39
C ASN A 260 -19.15 31.67 -34.01
N SER A 261 -17.91 32.10 -33.77
CA SER A 261 -17.43 32.60 -32.49
C SER A 261 -18.05 33.91 -32.02
N SER A 262 -18.74 34.66 -32.90
CA SER A 262 -19.39 35.92 -32.51
C SER A 262 -20.51 35.70 -31.48
N ALA A 263 -21.12 34.52 -31.48
CA ALA A 263 -22.19 34.16 -30.54
C ALA A 263 -21.72 34.11 -29.08
N ILE A 264 -20.41 33.88 -28.86
CA ILE A 264 -19.77 33.89 -27.54
C ILE A 264 -18.91 35.15 -27.32
N GLY A 265 -18.93 36.11 -28.26
CA GLY A 265 -18.20 37.36 -28.16
C GLY A 265 -16.68 37.23 -28.28
N VAL A 266 -16.17 36.10 -28.80
CA VAL A 266 -14.73 35.86 -28.98
C VAL A 266 -14.31 36.19 -30.41
N GLN A 267 -13.31 37.06 -30.53
CA GLN A 267 -12.59 37.34 -31.78
C GLN A 267 -11.22 36.66 -31.74
N ILE A 268 -10.89 35.96 -32.82
CA ILE A 268 -9.59 35.31 -33.00
C ILE A 268 -8.51 36.39 -33.12
N GLN A 269 -7.39 36.19 -32.42
CA GLN A 269 -6.23 37.07 -32.46
C GLN A 269 -5.03 36.32 -33.03
N THR A 270 -4.26 37.00 -33.88
CA THR A 270 -2.99 36.47 -34.40
C THR A 270 -2.06 36.11 -33.25
N GLY A 271 -1.42 34.95 -33.33
CA GLY A 271 -0.47 34.47 -32.33
C GLY A 271 -1.09 33.97 -31.02
N GLN A 272 -2.43 33.98 -30.87
CA GLN A 272 -3.11 33.31 -29.76
C GLN A 272 -3.52 31.88 -30.10
N THR A 273 -3.36 30.96 -29.14
CA THR A 273 -3.72 29.55 -29.30
C THR A 273 -5.17 29.31 -28.89
N TYR A 274 -5.89 28.54 -29.69
CA TYR A 274 -7.29 28.20 -29.48
C TYR A 274 -7.51 26.69 -29.66
N HIS A 275 -8.47 26.14 -28.93
CA HIS A 275 -9.03 24.81 -29.17
C HIS A 275 -10.35 24.95 -29.92
N ALA A 276 -10.48 24.32 -31.08
CA ALA A 276 -11.70 24.34 -31.88
C ALA A 276 -12.25 22.93 -32.03
N ALA A 277 -13.57 22.81 -31.98
CA ALA A 277 -14.23 21.54 -32.24
C ALA A 277 -15.63 21.70 -32.84
N PHE A 278 -16.10 20.64 -33.48
CA PHE A 278 -17.52 20.47 -33.76
C PHE A 278 -18.01 19.09 -33.31
N VAL A 279 -19.32 18.99 -33.07
CA VAL A 279 -19.97 17.74 -32.65
C VAL A 279 -21.27 17.57 -33.45
N TYR A 280 -21.31 16.55 -34.31
CA TYR A 280 -22.54 15.96 -34.83
C TYR A 280 -22.98 14.82 -33.90
N ASP A 281 -24.24 14.84 -33.48
CA ASP A 281 -24.81 13.82 -32.60
C ASP A 281 -26.27 13.50 -32.98
N MET A 282 -26.50 12.30 -33.50
CA MET A 282 -27.85 11.78 -33.76
C MET A 282 -28.68 11.66 -32.48
N ALA A 283 -28.09 11.30 -31.34
CA ALA A 283 -28.85 11.05 -30.12
C ALA A 283 -29.56 12.32 -29.62
N THR A 284 -28.96 13.49 -29.84
CA THR A 284 -29.50 14.80 -29.51
C THR A 284 -30.06 15.57 -30.70
N ASN A 285 -30.02 14.99 -31.91
CA ASN A 285 -30.39 15.63 -33.17
C ASN A 285 -29.70 16.98 -33.38
N SER A 286 -28.40 17.06 -33.10
CA SER A 286 -27.68 18.32 -33.07
C SER A 286 -26.36 18.30 -33.84
N PHE A 287 -26.03 19.46 -34.38
CA PHE A 287 -24.69 19.80 -34.83
C PHE A 287 -24.25 21.07 -34.12
N SER A 288 -23.15 20.99 -33.39
CA SER A 288 -22.71 22.02 -32.45
C SER A 288 -21.26 22.41 -32.69
N GLY A 289 -20.95 23.71 -32.57
CA GLY A 289 -19.59 24.24 -32.71
C GLY A 289 -19.06 24.74 -31.37
N TYR A 290 -17.77 24.53 -31.10
CA TYR A 290 -17.11 24.89 -29.85
C TYR A 290 -15.80 25.64 -30.10
N LEU A 291 -15.51 26.61 -29.24
CA LEU A 291 -14.23 27.31 -29.16
C LEU A 291 -13.81 27.37 -27.69
N ASP A 292 -12.60 26.89 -27.40
CA ASP A 292 -12.04 26.71 -26.06
C ASP A 292 -13.01 25.94 -25.14
N GLY A 293 -13.63 24.90 -25.70
CA GLY A 293 -14.64 24.08 -25.02
C GLY A 293 -15.98 24.78 -24.73
N VAL A 294 -16.14 26.06 -25.09
CA VAL A 294 -17.38 26.81 -24.95
C VAL A 294 -18.26 26.63 -26.19
N LEU A 295 -19.54 26.30 -25.98
CA LEU A 295 -20.52 26.15 -27.06
C LEU A 295 -20.76 27.49 -27.76
N MET A 296 -20.36 27.58 -29.03
CA MET A 296 -20.64 28.74 -29.91
C MET A 296 -22.10 28.75 -30.36
N GLY A 297 -22.66 27.58 -30.66
CA GLY A 297 -24.02 27.44 -31.15
C GLY A 297 -24.34 26.01 -31.54
N SER A 298 -25.61 25.75 -31.83
CA SER A 298 -26.10 24.43 -32.23
C SER A 298 -27.25 24.56 -33.24
N VAL A 299 -27.28 23.67 -34.23
CA VAL A 299 -28.32 23.56 -35.25
C VAL A 299 -28.95 22.17 -35.18
N SER A 300 -30.25 22.07 -35.45
CA SER A 300 -30.96 20.80 -35.49
C SER A 300 -30.59 20.01 -36.75
N THR A 301 -30.24 18.74 -36.59
CA THR A 301 -29.97 17.81 -37.71
C THR A 301 -31.24 17.12 -38.22
N ALA A 302 -32.41 17.66 -37.89
CA ALA A 302 -33.73 17.23 -38.38
C ALA A 302 -34.07 15.73 -38.18
N GLY A 303 -33.37 15.04 -37.27
CA GLY A 303 -33.56 13.61 -37.03
C GLY A 303 -32.76 12.69 -37.96
N ALA A 304 -31.80 13.22 -38.73
CA ALA A 304 -30.97 12.44 -39.64
C ALA A 304 -30.36 11.21 -38.92
N PRO A 305 -30.51 9.99 -39.46
CA PRO A 305 -30.15 8.76 -38.76
C PRO A 305 -28.63 8.50 -38.66
N SER A 306 -27.83 9.27 -39.40
CA SER A 306 -26.38 9.24 -39.41
C SER A 306 -25.87 10.36 -40.30
N PHE A 307 -24.64 10.83 -40.06
CA PHE A 307 -23.90 11.60 -41.03
C PHE A 307 -23.48 10.68 -42.19
N PRO A 308 -23.81 10.99 -43.46
CA PRO A 308 -23.57 10.06 -44.57
C PRO A 308 -22.09 9.86 -44.88
N SER A 309 -21.78 8.71 -45.48
CA SER A 309 -20.47 8.46 -46.06
C SER A 309 -20.18 9.41 -47.22
N HIS A 310 -18.92 9.74 -47.41
CA HIS A 310 -18.44 10.53 -48.53
C HIS A 310 -17.04 10.06 -48.95
N SER A 311 -16.67 10.38 -50.18
CA SER A 311 -15.33 10.13 -50.72
C SER A 311 -14.56 11.44 -50.83
N GLY A 312 -13.24 11.36 -50.89
CA GLY A 312 -12.39 12.55 -50.99
C GLY A 312 -11.61 12.70 -49.71
N ASN A 313 -10.31 12.87 -49.88
CA ASN A 313 -9.37 12.96 -48.77
C ASN A 313 -9.68 14.17 -47.90
N ILE A 314 -9.40 14.03 -46.60
CA ILE A 314 -9.64 15.06 -45.60
C ILE A 314 -8.49 16.07 -45.63
N GLY A 315 -8.85 17.35 -45.64
CA GLY A 315 -7.93 18.48 -45.63
C GLY A 315 -7.69 19.02 -44.23
N ILE A 316 -6.43 19.17 -43.83
CA ILE A 316 -6.04 19.94 -42.64
C ILE A 316 -5.13 21.08 -43.10
N GLY A 317 -5.47 22.31 -42.70
CA GLY A 317 -4.75 23.53 -43.05
C GLY A 317 -5.00 24.07 -44.47
N ALA A 318 -5.90 23.46 -45.26
CA ALA A 318 -6.38 24.02 -46.51
C ALA A 318 -7.68 23.33 -46.97
N ALA A 319 -8.43 24.00 -47.86
CA ALA A 319 -9.46 23.37 -48.67
C ALA A 319 -8.82 22.54 -49.79
N VAL A 320 -8.97 21.21 -49.76
CA VAL A 320 -8.46 20.29 -50.79
C VAL A 320 -9.41 20.21 -51.97
N ASP A 321 -10.71 20.08 -51.68
CA ASP A 321 -11.80 20.09 -52.66
C ASP A 321 -12.71 21.31 -52.42
N GLY A 322 -13.94 21.30 -52.97
CA GLY A 322 -14.89 22.38 -52.74
C GLY A 322 -15.47 22.34 -51.33
N VAL A 323 -15.78 23.49 -50.74
CA VAL A 323 -16.24 23.61 -49.34
C VAL A 323 -17.54 24.42 -49.28
N GLN A 324 -18.46 24.02 -48.40
CA GLN A 324 -19.64 24.80 -48.07
C GLN A 324 -19.30 25.82 -46.95
N PHE A 325 -19.22 27.10 -47.33
CA PHE A 325 -19.02 28.18 -46.37
C PHE A 325 -20.36 28.81 -45.95
N HIS A 326 -20.29 29.72 -44.99
CA HIS A 326 -21.47 30.40 -44.45
C HIS A 326 -22.20 31.28 -45.46
N ASP A 327 -21.53 31.64 -46.56
CA ASP A 327 -22.03 32.50 -47.64
C ASP A 327 -22.08 31.79 -49.00
N GLY A 328 -21.90 30.46 -49.02
CA GLY A 328 -22.08 29.60 -50.18
C GLY A 328 -20.90 28.69 -50.49
N GLU A 329 -21.04 27.93 -51.58
CA GLU A 329 -20.03 27.00 -52.07
C GLU A 329 -18.84 27.72 -52.70
N ALA A 330 -17.63 27.21 -52.45
CA ALA A 330 -16.43 27.61 -53.17
C ALA A 330 -15.51 26.42 -53.45
N GLY A 331 -14.54 26.61 -54.35
CA GLY A 331 -13.56 25.58 -54.71
C GLY A 331 -12.42 25.42 -53.67
N ALA A 332 -11.35 24.75 -54.08
CA ALA A 332 -10.15 24.55 -53.26
C ALA A 332 -9.28 25.82 -53.11
N GLY A 333 -8.25 25.77 -52.27
CA GLY A 333 -7.17 26.77 -52.21
C GLY A 333 -7.24 27.81 -51.07
N PHE A 334 -8.16 27.64 -50.11
CA PHE A 334 -8.25 28.45 -48.89
C PHE A 334 -7.23 27.99 -47.83
N ASN A 335 -5.94 28.25 -48.08
CA ASN A 335 -4.85 27.75 -47.24
C ASN A 335 -4.70 28.56 -45.95
N PHE A 336 -4.36 27.88 -44.87
CA PHE A 336 -4.17 28.46 -43.54
C PHE A 336 -2.75 29.02 -43.37
N ASP A 337 -2.64 30.18 -42.73
CA ASP A 337 -1.36 30.78 -42.32
C ASP A 337 -1.25 30.74 -40.79
N GLY A 338 -0.41 29.84 -40.28
CA GLY A 338 -0.26 29.61 -38.86
C GLY A 338 0.15 28.18 -38.52
N ARG A 339 -0.25 27.70 -37.35
CA ARG A 339 0.14 26.39 -36.82
C ARG A 339 -1.05 25.59 -36.32
N ILE A 340 -1.01 24.27 -36.52
CA ILE A 340 -2.02 23.31 -36.03
C ILE A 340 -1.32 22.17 -35.28
N SER A 341 -1.91 21.73 -34.18
CA SER A 341 -1.56 20.49 -33.48
C SER A 341 -2.82 19.72 -33.06
N ASP A 342 -2.62 18.46 -32.68
CA ASP A 342 -3.62 17.63 -32.00
C ASP A 342 -4.98 17.55 -32.69
N VAL A 343 -5.00 17.06 -33.93
CA VAL A 343 -6.25 16.83 -34.67
C VAL A 343 -6.79 15.44 -34.34
N ALA A 344 -7.91 15.37 -33.64
CA ALA A 344 -8.56 14.11 -33.27
C ALA A 344 -9.95 13.99 -33.88
N ILE A 345 -10.27 12.78 -34.35
CA ILE A 345 -11.53 12.43 -34.99
C ILE A 345 -12.17 11.28 -34.20
N TYR A 346 -13.45 11.45 -33.86
CA TYR A 346 -14.24 10.48 -33.12
C TYR A 346 -15.54 10.18 -33.87
N ASN A 347 -15.95 8.90 -33.91
CA ASN A 347 -17.28 8.43 -34.31
C ASN A 347 -18.24 8.38 -33.12
N ARG A 348 -18.04 9.30 -32.16
CA ARG A 348 -18.89 9.52 -30.99
C ARG A 348 -18.96 11.01 -30.71
N ALA A 349 -20.03 11.43 -30.07
CA ALA A 349 -20.18 12.79 -29.60
C ALA A 349 -19.36 12.99 -28.32
N LEU A 350 -18.41 13.93 -28.33
CA LEU A 350 -17.81 14.42 -27.09
C LEU A 350 -18.79 15.34 -26.37
N SER A 351 -18.89 15.18 -25.04
CA SER A 351 -19.67 16.08 -24.21
C SER A 351 -19.00 17.45 -24.05
N THR A 352 -19.78 18.50 -23.76
CA THR A 352 -19.24 19.82 -23.42
C THR A 352 -18.22 19.77 -22.28
N THR A 353 -18.41 18.86 -21.31
CA THR A 353 -17.45 18.69 -20.20
C THR A 353 -16.13 18.07 -20.66
N GLU A 354 -16.15 17.12 -21.60
CA GLU A 354 -14.92 16.58 -22.20
C GLU A 354 -14.17 17.68 -22.97
N LEU A 355 -14.87 18.41 -23.84
CA LEU A 355 -14.28 19.49 -24.64
C LEU A 355 -13.72 20.63 -23.78
N LEU A 356 -14.42 21.04 -22.73
CA LEU A 356 -13.91 22.03 -21.78
C LEU A 356 -12.66 21.53 -21.06
N ARG A 357 -12.64 20.26 -20.62
CA ARG A 357 -11.44 19.65 -20.02
C ARG A 357 -10.26 19.58 -21.00
N HIS A 358 -10.53 19.35 -22.28
CA HIS A 358 -9.51 19.35 -23.32
C HIS A 358 -8.94 20.77 -23.51
N ALA A 359 -9.79 21.79 -23.63
CA ALA A 359 -9.37 23.19 -23.74
C ALA A 359 -8.58 23.67 -22.51
N ASP A 360 -9.08 23.39 -21.29
CA ASP A 360 -8.40 23.74 -20.03
C ASP A 360 -7.03 23.04 -19.90
N SER A 361 -6.82 21.94 -20.63
CA SER A 361 -5.57 21.17 -20.57
C SER A 361 -4.40 21.77 -21.34
N LEU A 362 -4.63 22.83 -22.13
CA LEU A 362 -3.56 23.49 -22.89
C LEU A 362 -2.57 24.22 -21.98
N GLU A 363 -3.07 24.85 -20.91
CA GLU A 363 -2.24 25.69 -20.04
C GLU A 363 -1.61 24.91 -18.87
N GLY A 364 -0.29 24.99 -18.77
CA GLY A 364 0.43 24.50 -17.59
C GLY A 364 0.18 25.42 -16.41
N THR A 365 -0.41 24.91 -15.33
CA THR A 365 -0.67 25.67 -14.11
C THR A 365 0.27 25.23 -12.99
N THR A 366 0.86 26.22 -12.32
CA THR A 366 1.64 26.00 -11.09
C THR A 366 0.99 26.70 -9.90
N SER A 367 1.10 26.09 -8.73
CA SER A 367 0.68 26.71 -7.46
C SER A 367 1.90 26.86 -6.54
N THR A 368 1.94 27.95 -5.78
CA THR A 368 2.93 28.11 -4.71
C THR A 368 2.36 27.55 -3.43
N ILE A 369 3.07 26.59 -2.85
CA ILE A 369 2.77 26.01 -1.53
C ILE A 369 3.82 26.47 -0.52
N TYR A 370 3.47 26.48 0.75
CA TYR A 370 4.30 26.93 1.88
C TYR A 370 4.49 25.77 2.86
N GLU A 371 5.62 25.09 2.76
CA GLU A 371 5.93 23.92 3.60
C GLU A 371 6.85 24.32 4.76
N ASN A 372 6.60 23.77 5.95
CA ASN A 372 7.58 23.79 7.03
C ASN A 372 8.47 22.52 6.91
N ILE A 373 9.72 22.71 6.48
CA ILE A 373 10.64 21.58 6.21
C ILE A 373 10.90 20.75 7.46
N ASN A 374 11.07 21.40 8.61
CA ASN A 374 11.38 20.73 9.87
C ASN A 374 10.21 19.84 10.30
N TYR A 375 8.98 20.34 10.17
CA TYR A 375 7.78 19.55 10.44
C TYR A 375 7.68 18.33 9.50
N ASN A 376 7.90 18.52 8.20
CA ASN A 376 7.81 17.43 7.24
C ASN A 376 8.88 16.34 7.47
N ASN A 377 10.12 16.73 7.81
CA ASN A 377 11.18 15.78 8.17
C ASN A 377 10.84 15.01 9.45
N LEU A 378 10.23 15.68 10.43
CA LEU A 378 9.80 15.05 11.66
C LEU A 378 8.72 13.98 11.42
N LEU A 379 7.79 14.24 10.49
CA LEU A 379 6.82 13.22 10.08
C LEU A 379 7.52 11.99 9.45
N ASP A 380 8.56 12.21 8.64
CA ASP A 380 9.37 11.10 8.10
C ASP A 380 10.11 10.33 9.21
N GLU A 381 10.61 11.02 10.24
CA GLU A 381 11.24 10.38 11.40
C GLU A 381 10.25 9.53 12.20
N ILE A 382 8.99 9.99 12.35
CA ILE A 382 7.92 9.19 12.98
C ILE A 382 7.70 7.90 12.20
N ASP A 383 7.56 7.97 10.88
CA ASP A 383 7.33 6.79 10.04
C ASP A 383 8.48 5.79 10.12
N ASN A 384 9.73 6.27 10.05
CA ASN A 384 10.90 5.40 10.17
C ASN A 384 10.97 4.70 11.54
N LEU A 385 10.72 5.45 12.62
CA LEU A 385 10.74 4.92 13.98
C LEU A 385 9.66 3.84 14.19
N VAL A 386 8.46 4.08 13.66
CA VAL A 386 7.35 3.12 13.76
C VAL A 386 7.68 1.83 13.02
N VAL A 387 8.31 1.91 11.85
CA VAL A 387 8.77 0.73 11.09
C VAL A 387 9.82 -0.05 11.87
N ASP A 388 10.74 0.64 12.54
CA ASP A 388 11.85 0.02 13.29
C ASP A 388 11.44 -0.57 14.65
N ALA A 389 10.25 -0.24 15.17
CA ALA A 389 9.75 -0.67 16.48
C ALA A 389 9.30 -2.15 16.57
N HIS A 390 9.92 -3.04 15.79
CA HIS A 390 9.57 -4.45 15.76
C HIS A 390 10.45 -5.28 16.70
N TYR A 391 9.86 -6.29 17.34
CA TYR A 391 10.60 -7.29 18.10
C TYR A 391 10.27 -8.69 17.59
N ARG A 392 11.31 -9.41 17.14
CA ARG A 392 11.21 -10.79 16.60
C ARG A 392 10.14 -10.97 15.50
N GLY A 393 9.89 -9.92 14.73
CA GLY A 393 8.95 -9.93 13.60
C GLY A 393 7.52 -9.59 13.96
N ILE A 394 7.26 -9.06 15.17
CA ILE A 394 5.98 -8.47 15.55
C ILE A 394 6.20 -6.97 15.80
N ASN A 395 5.37 -6.14 15.18
CA ASN A 395 5.36 -4.69 15.35
C ASN A 395 3.96 -4.20 15.76
N LEU A 396 3.79 -4.05 17.08
CA LEU A 396 2.55 -3.55 17.69
C LEU A 396 2.23 -2.10 17.27
N LEU A 397 3.22 -1.33 16.76
CA LEU A 397 3.04 0.04 16.28
C LEU A 397 2.67 0.14 14.79
N LEU A 398 2.67 -0.98 14.06
CA LEU A 398 2.17 -1.06 12.68
C LEU A 398 0.83 -1.80 12.59
N GLY A 399 0.17 -2.04 13.72
CA GLY A 399 -1.12 -2.73 13.76
C GLY A 399 -1.03 -4.26 13.77
N GLU A 400 0.14 -4.84 14.04
CA GLU A 400 0.26 -6.30 14.22
C GLU A 400 -0.10 -6.70 15.65
N ASP A 401 -0.80 -7.82 15.81
CA ASP A 401 -1.21 -8.32 17.12
C ASP A 401 -0.20 -9.31 17.70
N LEU A 402 -0.06 -9.28 19.03
CA LEU A 402 0.74 -10.23 19.79
C LEU A 402 -0.17 -11.17 20.58
N GLN A 403 -0.17 -12.46 20.24
CA GLN A 403 -0.82 -13.47 21.07
C GLN A 403 0.17 -14.04 22.09
N THR A 404 -0.13 -13.86 23.37
CA THR A 404 0.58 -14.47 24.49
C THR A 404 -0.18 -15.70 24.99
N ILE A 405 0.52 -16.83 25.12
CA ILE A 405 -0.05 -18.10 25.58
C ILE A 405 0.40 -18.34 27.03
N PHE A 406 -0.51 -18.80 27.89
CA PHE A 406 -0.28 -19.04 29.32
C PHE A 406 -0.45 -20.51 29.75
N ASN A 407 -0.74 -21.42 28.83
CA ASN A 407 -0.77 -22.86 29.12
C ASN A 407 -0.37 -23.72 27.91
N ALA A 408 0.00 -24.97 28.17
CA ALA A 408 0.47 -25.90 27.14
C ALA A 408 -0.62 -26.25 26.12
N GLU A 409 -1.89 -26.26 26.54
CA GLU A 409 -3.05 -26.56 25.68
C GLU A 409 -3.49 -25.35 24.83
N GLN A 410 -2.87 -24.18 24.99
CA GLN A 410 -3.18 -22.93 24.29
C GLN A 410 -4.63 -22.42 24.47
N THR A 411 -5.30 -22.83 25.54
CA THR A 411 -6.67 -22.40 25.85
C THR A 411 -6.72 -21.15 26.73
N SER A 412 -5.60 -20.78 27.35
CA SER A 412 -5.44 -19.55 28.11
C SER A 412 -4.47 -18.62 27.38
N THR A 413 -5.00 -17.54 26.81
CA THR A 413 -4.24 -16.58 26.03
C THR A 413 -4.63 -15.14 26.38
N LEU A 414 -3.77 -14.20 26.01
CA LEU A 414 -4.07 -12.77 25.91
C LEU A 414 -3.61 -12.31 24.53
N THR A 415 -4.50 -11.64 23.79
CA THR A 415 -4.12 -10.94 22.56
C THR A 415 -3.91 -9.47 22.92
N THR A 416 -2.68 -9.00 22.75
CA THR A 416 -2.36 -7.57 22.77
C THR A 416 -2.51 -7.05 21.36
N GLU A 417 -3.56 -6.26 21.14
CA GLU A 417 -3.88 -5.70 19.83
C GLU A 417 -2.88 -4.60 19.47
N GLY A 418 -2.38 -4.63 18.23
CA GLY A 418 -1.55 -3.57 17.69
C GLY A 418 -2.38 -2.42 17.14
N GLN A 419 -1.76 -1.26 17.01
CA GLN A 419 -2.34 -0.12 16.29
C GLN A 419 -1.30 0.56 15.42
N ASP A 420 -1.72 1.08 14.27
CA ASP A 420 -0.85 1.80 13.34
C ASP A 420 -0.55 3.23 13.86
N PHE A 421 0.70 3.48 14.24
CA PHE A 421 1.23 4.75 14.72
C PHE A 421 2.06 5.50 13.68
N SER A 422 2.09 5.03 12.43
CA SER A 422 2.64 5.81 11.32
C SER A 422 1.88 7.13 11.18
N THR A 423 2.45 8.09 10.45
CA THR A 423 1.80 9.36 10.12
C THR A 423 0.41 9.13 9.52
N ARG A 424 0.25 8.09 8.69
CA ARG A 424 -1.05 7.65 8.16
C ARG A 424 -2.01 7.19 9.26
N GLY A 425 -1.56 6.31 10.16
CA GLY A 425 -2.37 5.78 11.26
C GLY A 425 -2.79 6.86 12.26
N LEU A 426 -1.91 7.82 12.51
CA LEU A 426 -2.13 9.00 13.35
C LEU A 426 -2.87 10.14 12.64
N LYS A 427 -3.18 10.00 11.34
CA LYS A 427 -3.81 11.03 10.49
C LYS A 427 -3.01 12.33 10.42
N LEU A 428 -1.69 12.24 10.61
CA LEU A 428 -0.76 13.33 10.38
C LEU A 428 -0.43 13.35 8.89
N VAL A 429 -0.85 14.41 8.20
CA VAL A 429 -0.52 14.61 6.79
C VAL A 429 0.51 15.71 6.66
N LYS A 430 1.46 15.55 5.73
CA LYS A 430 2.33 16.63 5.30
C LYS A 430 1.44 17.74 4.74
N ARG A 431 1.39 18.88 5.42
CA ARG A 431 0.64 20.06 4.99
C ARG A 431 1.58 21.02 4.31
N SER A 432 1.03 21.75 3.34
CA SER A 432 1.79 22.60 2.46
C SER A 432 1.29 24.04 2.47
N GLN A 433 0.59 24.47 3.52
CA GLN A 433 0.01 25.81 3.67
C GLN A 433 0.30 26.39 5.06
N PHE A 434 1.57 26.41 5.46
CA PHE A 434 2.02 27.01 6.73
C PHE A 434 1.97 28.55 6.73
N ASN A 435 1.49 29.16 5.65
CA ASN A 435 1.22 30.59 5.53
C ASN A 435 -0.23 30.97 5.91
N ASN A 436 -1.06 30.01 6.30
CA ASN A 436 -2.47 30.22 6.63
C ASN A 436 -2.74 29.80 8.09
N LEU A 437 -3.33 30.71 8.86
CA LEU A 437 -3.56 30.51 10.29
C LEU A 437 -4.56 29.38 10.59
N THR A 438 -5.58 29.20 9.74
CA THR A 438 -6.53 28.09 9.87
C THR A 438 -5.83 26.77 9.64
N ASP A 439 -5.05 26.65 8.57
CA ASP A 439 -4.32 25.42 8.24
C ASP A 439 -3.30 25.05 9.34
N VAL A 440 -2.58 26.04 9.88
CA VAL A 440 -1.64 25.83 10.99
C VAL A 440 -2.33 25.35 12.27
N ARG A 441 -3.53 25.88 12.58
CA ARG A 441 -4.32 25.42 13.73
C ARG A 441 -4.85 24.00 13.56
N ASP A 442 -5.28 23.66 12.36
CA ASP A 442 -5.72 22.30 12.06
C ASP A 442 -4.57 21.28 12.25
N ILE A 443 -3.32 21.66 11.92
CA ILE A 443 -2.14 20.84 12.19
C ILE A 443 -1.92 20.68 13.69
N LEU A 444 -2.02 21.77 14.44
CA LEU A 444 -1.82 21.76 15.89
C LEU A 444 -2.83 20.85 16.59
N ASP A 445 -4.09 20.90 16.18
CA ASP A 445 -5.14 20.04 16.73
C ASP A 445 -4.91 18.57 16.35
N ALA A 446 -4.50 18.28 15.11
CA ALA A 446 -4.14 16.92 14.69
C ALA A 446 -2.98 16.32 15.52
N LEU A 447 -1.96 17.11 15.87
CA LEU A 447 -0.85 16.67 16.72
C LEU A 447 -1.31 16.37 18.16
N ARG A 448 -2.24 17.18 18.68
CA ARG A 448 -2.81 16.97 20.03
C ARG A 448 -3.67 15.71 20.09
N ASP A 449 -4.46 15.48 19.04
CA ASP A 449 -5.25 14.26 18.89
C ASP A 449 -4.35 13.02 18.79
N ALA A 450 -3.30 13.09 17.96
CA ALA A 450 -2.33 12.01 17.83
C ALA A 450 -1.67 11.66 19.19
N ARG A 451 -1.29 12.67 19.98
CA ARG A 451 -0.76 12.46 21.33
C ARG A 451 -1.79 11.82 22.27
N ALA A 452 -3.07 12.16 22.15
CA ALA A 452 -4.12 11.53 22.94
C ALA A 452 -4.28 10.04 22.59
N VAL A 453 -4.20 9.68 21.31
CA VAL A 453 -4.21 8.28 20.83
C VAL A 453 -3.01 7.52 21.38
N ILE A 454 -1.81 8.09 21.31
CA ILE A 454 -0.58 7.49 21.86
C ILE A 454 -0.75 7.15 23.35
N ARG A 455 -1.22 8.09 24.16
CA ARG A 455 -1.39 7.87 25.61
C ARG A 455 -2.44 6.81 25.93
N ALA A 456 -3.51 6.75 25.16
CA ALA A 456 -4.53 5.72 25.31
C ALA A 456 -3.94 4.33 25.04
N PHE A 457 -3.15 4.18 23.98
CA PHE A 457 -2.50 2.91 23.66
C PHE A 457 -1.40 2.53 24.65
N ALA A 458 -0.60 3.48 25.14
CA ALA A 458 0.38 3.26 26.19
C ALA A 458 -0.26 2.66 27.46
N PHE A 459 -1.47 3.12 27.82
CA PHE A 459 -2.23 2.57 28.92
C PHE A 459 -2.64 1.11 28.67
N THR A 460 -3.11 0.79 27.46
CA THR A 460 -3.44 -0.59 27.05
C THR A 460 -2.22 -1.50 27.17
N LEU A 461 -1.07 -1.11 26.57
CA LEU A 461 0.16 -1.89 26.63
C LEU A 461 0.64 -2.11 28.08
N THR A 462 0.55 -1.09 28.93
CA THR A 462 0.94 -1.19 30.34
C THR A 462 0.03 -2.16 31.12
N ASN A 463 -1.27 -2.16 30.82
CA ASN A 463 -2.22 -3.10 31.42
C ASN A 463 -1.90 -4.55 31.01
N ASP A 464 -1.74 -4.78 29.72
CA ASP A 464 -1.40 -6.09 29.17
C ASP A 464 -0.06 -6.60 29.71
N LEU A 465 0.96 -5.73 29.74
CA LEU A 465 2.27 -6.05 30.32
C LEU A 465 2.12 -6.48 31.78
N SER A 466 1.32 -5.76 32.58
CA SER A 466 1.08 -6.10 33.98
C SER A 466 0.42 -7.48 34.13
N ILE A 467 -0.56 -7.81 33.29
CA ILE A 467 -1.21 -9.12 33.28
C ILE A 467 -0.19 -10.22 32.95
N ILE A 468 0.62 -9.99 31.92
CA ILE A 468 1.62 -10.95 31.46
C ILE A 468 2.71 -11.16 32.52
N GLU A 469 3.18 -10.10 33.19
CA GLU A 469 4.17 -10.19 34.28
C GLU A 469 3.63 -10.97 35.50
N ILE A 470 2.37 -10.76 35.86
CA ILE A 470 1.69 -11.53 36.92
C ILE A 470 1.65 -13.02 36.53
N ARG A 471 1.28 -13.33 35.28
CA ARG A 471 1.25 -14.72 34.77
C ARG A 471 2.64 -15.33 34.68
N ASN A 472 3.65 -14.57 34.27
CA ASN A 472 5.05 -14.98 34.25
C ASN A 472 5.51 -15.41 35.66
N THR A 473 5.19 -14.59 36.66
CA THR A 473 5.49 -14.88 38.07
C THR A 473 4.76 -16.12 38.55
N PHE A 474 3.45 -16.23 38.30
CA PHE A 474 2.66 -17.40 38.66
C PHE A 474 3.20 -18.70 38.03
N THR A 475 3.54 -18.68 36.74
CA THR A 475 4.11 -19.84 36.03
C THR A 475 5.45 -20.24 36.63
N ARG A 476 6.35 -19.28 36.90
CA ARG A 476 7.63 -19.52 37.56
C ARG A 476 7.45 -20.14 38.95
N ASP A 477 6.53 -19.61 39.74
CA ASP A 477 6.29 -20.10 41.10
C ASP A 477 5.66 -21.50 41.07
N THR A 478 4.81 -21.79 40.08
CA THR A 478 4.24 -23.13 39.85
C THR A 478 5.31 -24.14 39.44
N ILE A 479 6.26 -23.76 38.58
CA ILE A 479 7.42 -24.59 38.23
C ILE A 479 8.20 -24.95 39.50
N ASN A 480 8.52 -23.96 40.33
CA ASN A 480 9.25 -24.17 41.58
C ASN A 480 8.51 -25.10 42.55
N ALA A 481 7.19 -24.92 42.69
CA ALA A 481 6.35 -25.77 43.54
C ALA A 481 6.29 -27.22 43.03
N ASN A 482 6.16 -27.42 41.71
CA ASN A 482 6.15 -28.76 41.10
C ASN A 482 7.49 -29.48 41.28
N LEU A 483 8.61 -28.77 41.11
CA LEU A 483 9.95 -29.33 41.34
C LEU A 483 10.16 -29.70 42.81
N ALA A 484 9.82 -28.80 43.74
CA ALA A 484 9.91 -29.06 45.16
C ALA A 484 9.02 -30.26 45.58
N GLY A 485 7.78 -30.32 45.11
CA GLY A 485 6.88 -31.44 45.38
C GLY A 485 7.39 -32.78 44.80
N ALA A 486 8.01 -32.75 43.63
CA ALA A 486 8.63 -33.94 43.05
C ALA A 486 9.85 -34.42 43.87
N ASP A 487 10.64 -33.48 44.38
CA ASP A 487 11.79 -33.77 45.22
C ASP A 487 11.35 -34.28 46.60
N ASP A 488 10.33 -33.71 47.23
CA ASP A 488 9.76 -34.22 48.50
C ASP A 488 9.31 -35.68 48.41
N LEU A 489 8.81 -36.11 47.25
CA LEU A 489 8.39 -37.49 47.00
C LEU A 489 9.57 -38.46 46.79
N THR A 490 10.71 -37.99 46.32
CA THR A 490 11.79 -38.85 45.80
C THR A 490 13.13 -38.72 46.52
N VAL A 491 13.43 -37.58 47.15
CA VAL A 491 14.69 -37.28 47.82
C VAL A 491 14.78 -37.95 49.19
N ALA A 492 15.94 -38.55 49.47
CA ALA A 492 16.26 -39.16 50.75
C ALA A 492 16.81 -38.14 51.76
N ASP A 493 16.51 -38.34 53.05
CA ASP A 493 17.22 -37.64 54.13
C ASP A 493 18.58 -38.32 54.37
N MET A 494 19.64 -37.69 53.88
CA MET A 494 21.01 -38.22 53.95
C MET A 494 21.50 -38.43 55.39
N ASN A 495 21.04 -37.64 56.35
CA ASN A 495 21.44 -37.81 57.75
C ASN A 495 20.82 -39.06 58.35
N LYS A 496 19.53 -39.29 58.04
CA LYS A 496 18.83 -40.50 58.46
C LYS A 496 19.40 -41.75 57.80
N GLU A 497 19.67 -41.71 56.50
CA GLU A 497 20.25 -42.85 55.79
C GLU A 497 21.69 -43.14 56.25
N GLY A 498 22.48 -42.11 56.56
CA GLY A 498 23.81 -42.28 57.17
C GLY A 498 23.76 -42.93 58.55
N ALA A 499 22.82 -42.52 59.42
CA ALA A 499 22.61 -43.16 60.71
C ALA A 499 22.12 -44.62 60.59
N ASN A 500 21.22 -44.88 59.63
CA ASN A 500 20.73 -46.23 59.34
C ASN A 500 21.85 -47.14 58.82
N GLN A 501 22.74 -46.62 57.96
CA GLN A 501 23.88 -47.37 57.44
C GLN A 501 24.79 -47.85 58.56
N LEU A 502 25.15 -46.95 59.49
CA LEU A 502 25.98 -47.28 60.64
C LEU A 502 25.31 -48.31 61.56
N ALA A 503 24.00 -48.15 61.81
CA ALA A 503 23.23 -49.11 62.60
C ALA A 503 23.15 -50.48 61.93
N ALA A 504 22.99 -50.53 60.60
CA ALA A 504 22.94 -51.77 59.83
C ALA A 504 24.31 -52.46 59.78
N GLN A 505 25.41 -51.71 59.62
CA GLN A 505 26.79 -52.22 59.73
C GLN A 505 27.06 -52.81 61.11
N THR A 506 26.69 -52.10 62.18
CA THR A 506 26.83 -52.59 63.56
C THR A 506 26.01 -53.88 63.77
N ARG A 507 24.81 -53.96 63.19
CA ARG A 507 23.96 -55.16 63.25
C ARG A 507 24.56 -56.33 62.47
N LEU A 508 25.19 -56.07 61.32
CA LEU A 508 25.90 -57.07 60.53
C LEU A 508 27.09 -57.63 61.32
N ASP A 509 27.90 -56.76 61.93
CA ASP A 509 29.06 -57.13 62.75
C ASP A 509 28.66 -57.97 63.96
N LEU A 510 27.58 -57.57 64.67
CA LEU A 510 27.01 -58.34 65.77
C LEU A 510 26.44 -59.68 65.30
N GLY A 511 25.82 -59.73 64.12
CA GLY A 511 25.30 -60.95 63.50
C GLY A 511 26.41 -61.93 63.13
N ILE A 512 27.51 -61.45 62.54
CA ILE A 512 28.70 -62.23 62.22
C ILE A 512 29.39 -62.72 63.50
N THR A 513 29.49 -61.87 64.53
CA THR A 513 30.04 -62.23 65.84
C THR A 513 29.17 -63.27 66.56
N ALA A 514 27.84 -63.15 66.49
CA ALA A 514 26.93 -64.13 67.05
C ALA A 514 26.97 -65.46 66.27
N LEU A 515 27.15 -65.41 64.95
CA LEU A 515 27.35 -66.59 64.10
C LEU A 515 28.67 -67.30 64.43
N SER A 516 29.76 -66.55 64.67
CA SER A 516 31.04 -67.12 65.09
C SER A 516 30.99 -67.68 66.51
N LEU A 517 30.30 -67.01 67.45
CA LEU A 517 30.07 -67.51 68.82
C LEU A 517 29.20 -68.78 68.84
N ALA A 518 28.15 -68.84 68.02
CA ALA A 518 27.29 -70.02 67.89
C ALA A 518 28.05 -71.19 67.23
N GLY A 519 28.94 -70.89 66.28
CA GLY A 519 29.89 -71.87 65.75
C GLY A 519 30.87 -72.40 66.80
N LEU A 520 31.39 -71.51 67.68
CA LEU A 520 32.26 -71.88 68.80
C LEU A 520 31.51 -72.68 69.89
N SER A 521 30.24 -72.38 70.18
CA SER A 521 29.46 -73.12 71.18
C SER A 521 29.10 -74.53 70.72
N GLN A 522 28.90 -74.74 69.42
CA GLN A 522 28.77 -76.08 68.85
C GLN A 522 30.12 -76.83 68.86
N GLY A 523 31.23 -76.11 68.69
CA GLY A 523 32.59 -76.64 68.86
C GLY A 523 32.94 -77.02 70.30
N SER A 524 32.54 -76.23 71.30
CA SER A 524 32.80 -76.53 72.71
C SER A 524 31.90 -77.63 73.27
N ILE A 525 30.70 -77.83 72.69
CA ILE A 525 29.92 -79.06 72.92
C ILE A 525 30.66 -80.26 72.32
N LEU A 526 31.29 -80.14 71.14
CA LEU A 526 32.11 -81.24 70.59
C LEU A 526 33.36 -81.54 71.45
N ASP A 527 33.99 -80.54 72.07
CA ASP A 527 35.11 -80.74 73.03
C ASP A 527 34.67 -81.30 74.40
N LEU A 528 33.40 -81.13 74.80
CA LEU A 528 32.86 -81.64 76.07
C LEU A 528 32.38 -83.11 75.96
N VAL A 529 32.09 -83.58 74.75
CA VAL A 529 31.71 -84.99 74.47
C VAL A 529 32.83 -85.74 73.71
N GLY A 530 34.02 -85.15 73.59
CA GLY A 530 35.22 -85.75 73.00
C GLY A 530 36.04 -86.57 73.98
#